data_AF-A0A7Y2IPK9-F1
#
_entry.id   AF-A0A7Y2IPK9-F1
#
_cell.length_a   1.000
_cell.length_b   1.000
_cell.length_c   1.000
_cell.angle_alpha   90.00
_cell.angle_beta   90.00
_cell.angle_gamma   90.00
#
_symmetry.space_group_name_H-M   'P 1'
#
loop_
_entity.id
_entity.type
_entity.pdbx_description
1 polymer ?
#
loop_
_entity_poly.entity_id
_entity_poly.type
_entity_poly.pdbx_seq_one_letter_code
_entity_poly.pdbx_strand_id
1 'polypeptide(L)'
;MIGPVVLLIGGLVLGTTYGGLAGAVVGLGMGAMSVGGIVVLASAWAQRVGPMLEPEVAWAEAPRPPGFAGLCEWVYRRQLPTDP
;
A
#
# COMPACT_ATOMS: atom_id res chain seq x y z
N MET A 1 -8.62 4.67 -11.81
CA MET A 1 -8.23 4.45 -10.39
C MET A 1 -6.71 4.45 -10.32
N ILE A 2 -6.11 5.33 -9.52
CA ILE A 2 -4.65 5.49 -9.45
C ILE A 2 -4.09 4.45 -8.46
N GLY A 3 -3.51 3.36 -8.97
CA GLY A 3 -2.87 2.32 -8.16
C GLY A 3 -1.39 2.60 -7.86
N PRO A 4 -0.71 1.76 -7.05
CA PRO A 4 0.71 1.92 -6.72
C PRO A 4 1.60 1.98 -7.96
N VAL A 5 1.29 1.16 -8.97
CA VAL A 5 1.97 1.17 -10.27
C VAL A 5 1.72 2.49 -11.02
N VAL A 6 0.51 3.06 -10.94
CA VAL A 6 0.18 4.34 -11.58
C VAL A 6 0.88 5.50 -10.86
N LEU A 7 1.08 5.43 -9.54
CA LEU A 7 1.85 6.43 -8.79
C LEU A 7 3.34 6.36 -9.12
N LEU A 8 3.90 5.15 -9.22
CA LEU A 8 5.30 4.94 -9.61
C LEU A 8 5.53 5.41 -11.05
N ILE A 9 4.65 5.04 -11.99
CA ILE A 9 4.74 5.45 -13.40
C ILE A 9 4.45 6.94 -13.55
N GLY A 10 3.45 7.48 -12.86
CA GLY A 10 3.11 8.90 -12.90
C GLY A 10 4.22 9.78 -12.34
N GLY A 11 4.83 9.38 -11.23
CA GLY A 11 6.01 10.04 -10.66
C GLY A 11 7.24 9.95 -11.56
N LEU A 12 7.46 8.80 -12.21
CA LEU A 12 8.53 8.62 -13.19
C LEU A 12 8.33 9.51 -14.44
N VAL A 13 7.12 9.53 -14.99
CA VAL A 13 6.79 10.30 -16.19
C VAL A 13 6.84 11.80 -15.91
N LEU A 14 6.21 12.29 -14.85
CA LEU A 14 6.29 13.70 -14.45
C LEU A 14 7.70 14.12 -14.07
N GLY A 15 8.44 13.23 -13.41
CA GLY A 15 9.82 13.45 -13.01
C GLY A 15 10.77 13.61 -14.19
N THR A 16 10.62 12.74 -15.21
CA THR A 16 11.43 12.81 -16.43
C THR A 16 11.09 14.01 -17.31
N THR A 17 9.82 14.42 -17.40
CA THR A 17 9.40 15.54 -18.24
C THR A 17 9.76 16.92 -17.68
N TYR A 18 9.78 17.10 -16.34
CA TYR A 18 10.02 18.41 -15.72
C TYR A 18 11.38 18.54 -15.00
N GLY A 19 12.05 17.42 -14.65
CA GLY A 19 13.28 17.45 -13.85
C GLY A 19 14.38 16.48 -14.31
N GLY A 20 14.24 15.85 -15.48
CA GLY A 20 15.19 14.87 -15.98
C GLY A 20 15.38 13.67 -15.04
N LEU A 21 16.59 13.11 -15.00
CA LEU A 21 16.92 11.96 -14.15
C LEU A 21 16.69 12.22 -12.65
N ALA A 22 16.97 13.43 -12.17
CA ALA A 22 16.78 13.79 -10.77
C ALA A 22 15.29 13.83 -10.39
N GLY A 23 14.44 14.41 -11.25
CA GLY A 23 12.99 14.39 -11.05
C GLY A 23 12.41 12.98 -11.08
N ALA A 24 12.91 12.11 -11.97
CA ALA A 24 12.52 10.72 -12.07
C ALA A 24 12.82 9.92 -10.79
N VAL A 25 14.01 10.12 -10.22
CA VAL A 25 14.43 9.46 -8.96
C VAL A 25 13.58 9.93 -7.78
N VAL A 26 13.28 11.23 -7.69
CA VAL A 26 12.42 11.77 -6.62
C VAL A 26 10.98 11.24 -6.75
N GLY A 27 10.43 11.19 -7.97
CA GLY A 27 9.10 10.64 -8.23
C GLY A 27 8.99 9.16 -7.89
N LEU A 28 9.99 8.36 -8.26
CA LEU A 28 10.08 6.95 -7.84
C LEU A 28 10.23 6.80 -6.33
N GLY A 29 11.06 7.64 -5.70
CA GLY A 29 11.30 7.61 -4.25
C GLY A 29 10.03 7.91 -3.45
N MET A 30 9.27 8.96 -3.83
CA MET A 30 7.99 9.27 -3.21
C MET A 30 6.93 8.19 -3.46
N GLY A 31 6.89 7.63 -4.68
CA GLY A 31 6.01 6.50 -4.98
C GLY A 31 6.33 5.28 -4.12
N ALA A 32 7.61 4.93 -3.98
CA ALA A 32 8.07 3.84 -3.15
C ALA A 32 7.81 4.08 -1.65
N MET A 33 8.02 5.30 -1.15
CA MET A 33 7.66 5.66 0.23
C MET A 33 6.15 5.55 0.48
N SER A 34 5.33 5.94 -0.49
CA SER A 34 3.87 5.83 -0.38
C SER A 34 3.44 4.37 -0.31
N VAL A 35 3.99 3.53 -1.18
CA VAL A 35 3.75 2.07 -1.16
C VAL A 35 4.22 1.46 0.17
N GLY A 36 5.44 1.79 0.60
CA GLY A 36 5.99 1.31 1.87
C GLY A 36 5.17 1.75 3.08
N GLY A 37 4.73 3.00 3.11
CA GLY A 37 3.86 3.53 4.16
C GLY A 37 2.53 2.79 4.25
N ILE A 38 1.90 2.50 3.10
CA ILE A 38 0.67 1.70 3.04
C ILE A 38 0.91 0.30 3.62
N VAL A 39 2.01 -0.37 3.24
CA VAL A 39 2.36 -1.70 3.77
C VAL A 39 2.58 -1.68 5.27
N VAL A 40 3.30 -0.68 5.78
CA VAL A 40 3.55 -0.53 7.23
C VAL A 40 2.26 -0.28 7.99
N LEU A 41 1.38 0.59 7.49
CA LEU A 41 0.08 0.87 8.10
C LEU A 41 -0.82 -0.37 8.09
N ALA A 42 -0.91 -1.07 6.96
CA ALA A 42 -1.67 -2.31 6.86
C ALA A 42 -1.13 -3.38 7.82
N SER A 43 0.19 -3.52 7.92
CA SER A 43 0.81 -4.47 8.84
C SER A 43 0.58 -4.09 10.31
N ALA A 44 0.72 -2.80 10.64
CA ALA A 44 0.48 -2.31 11.99
C ALA A 44 -0.98 -2.54 12.42
N TRP A 45 -1.93 -2.33 11.52
CA TRP A 45 -3.33 -2.65 11.74
C TRP A 45 -3.53 -4.15 11.95
N ALA A 46 -2.97 -5.00 11.08
CA ALA A 46 -3.09 -6.45 11.18
C ALA A 46 -2.49 -7.01 12.49
N GLN A 47 -1.39 -6.43 12.98
CA GLN A 47 -0.71 -6.85 14.21
C GLN A 47 -1.39 -6.33 15.48
N ARG A 48 -1.97 -5.12 15.45
CA ARG A 48 -2.55 -4.49 16.66
C ARG A 48 -4.05 -4.69 16.77
N VAL A 49 -4.76 -4.55 15.65
CA VAL A 49 -6.24 -4.58 15.61
C VAL A 49 -6.74 -5.94 15.16
N GLY A 50 -6.09 -6.56 14.18
CA GLY A 50 -6.42 -7.90 13.67
C GLY A 50 -6.66 -8.96 14.76
N PRO A 51 -5.78 -9.14 15.76
CA PRO A 51 -5.99 -10.13 16.83
C PRO A 51 -7.01 -9.72 17.90
N MET A 52 -7.52 -8.48 17.88
CA MET A 52 -8.56 -8.02 18.81
C MET A 52 -9.97 -8.27 18.29
N LEU A 53 -10.11 -8.67 17.02
CA LEU A 53 -11.37 -8.88 16.34
C LEU A 53 -11.51 -10.36 15.95
N GLU A 54 -12.75 -10.82 15.78
CA GLU A 54 -13.01 -12.10 15.11
C GLU A 54 -12.44 -12.05 13.69
N PRO A 55 -11.83 -13.13 13.17
CA PRO A 55 -11.13 -13.07 11.89
C PRO A 55 -12.00 -12.63 10.71
N GLU A 56 -13.28 -13.02 10.66
CA GLU A 56 -14.24 -12.53 9.65
C GLU A 56 -14.42 -11.00 9.72
N VAL A 57 -14.54 -10.45 10.93
CA VAL A 57 -14.68 -9.02 11.18
C VAL A 57 -13.37 -8.29 10.88
N ALA A 58 -12.23 -8.89 11.25
CA ALA A 58 -10.92 -8.35 10.92
C ALA A 58 -10.74 -8.25 9.40
N TRP A 59 -11.21 -9.24 8.64
CA TRP A 59 -11.20 -9.14 7.18
C TRP A 59 -12.14 -8.06 6.66
N ALA A 60 -13.35 -7.93 7.21
CA ALA A 60 -14.33 -6.93 6.78
C ALA A 60 -13.88 -5.49 7.07
N GLU A 61 -13.29 -5.23 8.24
CA GLU A 61 -12.85 -3.89 8.66
C GLU A 61 -11.43 -3.51 8.20
N ALA A 62 -10.69 -4.46 7.61
CA ALA A 62 -9.33 -4.20 7.15
C ALA A 62 -9.27 -2.99 6.20
N PRO A 63 -8.46 -1.95 6.49
CA PRO A 63 -8.44 -0.74 5.69
C PRO A 63 -7.87 -0.98 4.29
N ARG A 64 -8.68 -0.75 3.26
CA ARG A 64 -8.31 -0.95 1.85
C ARG A 64 -8.44 0.36 1.07
N PRO A 65 -7.39 1.19 1.05
CA PRO A 65 -7.40 2.42 0.27
C PRO A 65 -7.63 2.12 -1.22
N PRO A 66 -8.49 2.89 -1.90
CA PRO A 66 -8.76 2.70 -3.32
C PRO A 66 -7.47 2.85 -4.13
N GLY A 67 -7.20 1.90 -5.02
CA GLY A 67 -5.94 1.83 -5.78
C GLY A 67 -4.88 0.92 -5.15
N PHE A 68 -4.90 0.70 -3.83
CA PHE A 68 -3.92 -0.15 -3.12
C PHE A 68 -4.52 -1.44 -2.56
N ALA A 69 -5.82 -1.69 -2.80
CA ALA A 69 -6.54 -2.86 -2.29
C ALA A 69 -5.78 -4.18 -2.47
N GLY A 70 -5.22 -4.46 -3.66
CA GLY A 70 -4.46 -5.68 -3.90
C GLY A 70 -3.16 -5.80 -3.10
N LEU A 71 -2.47 -4.67 -2.85
CA LEU A 71 -1.27 -4.64 -2.01
C LEU A 71 -1.62 -4.89 -0.55
N CYS A 72 -2.64 -4.20 -0.03
CA CYS A 72 -3.12 -4.38 1.33
C CYS A 72 -3.63 -5.81 1.54
N GLU A 73 -4.38 -6.36 0.59
CA GLU A 73 -4.89 -7.73 0.66
C GLU A 73 -3.78 -8.78 0.72
N TRP A 74 -2.69 -8.58 -0.03
CA TRP A 74 -1.50 -9.42 0.08
C TRP A 74 -0.85 -9.36 1.48
N VAL A 75 -0.78 -8.16 2.08
CA VAL A 75 -0.28 -7.99 3.46
C VAL A 75 -1.18 -8.70 4.45
N TYR A 76 -2.50 -8.49 4.34
CA TYR A 76 -3.49 -9.09 5.24
C TYR A 76 -3.51 -10.61 5.14
N ARG A 77 -3.40 -11.20 3.95
CA ARG A 77 -3.33 -12.68 3.81
C ARG A 77 -2.12 -13.30 4.51
N ARG A 78 -1.04 -12.54 4.67
CA ARG A 78 0.18 -13.00 5.35
C ARG A 78 0.14 -12.84 6.86
N GLN A 79 -0.70 -11.94 7.37
CA GLN A 79 -0.62 -11.48 8.76
C GLN A 79 -1.91 -11.64 9.56
N LEU A 80 -3.08 -11.56 8.89
CA LEU A 80 -4.34 -11.87 9.53
C LEU A 80 -4.53 -13.38 9.55
N PRO A 81 -5.07 -13.92 10.65
CA PRO A 81 -5.59 -15.28 10.64
C PRO A 81 -6.65 -15.36 9.54
N THR A 82 -6.45 -16.32 8.64
CA THR A 82 -7.59 -16.88 7.90
C THR A 82 -8.19 -17.85 8.90
N ASP A 83 -9.43 -17.61 9.33
CA ASP A 83 -10.11 -18.40 10.37
C ASP A 83 -10.06 -19.93 10.05
N PRO A 84 -10.23 -20.78 11.07
CA PRO A 84 -9.27 -21.72 11.64
C PRO A 84 -9.06 -23.03 10.86
#